data_AF-A0AAE6UI91-F1
#
_entry.id   AF-A0AAE6UI91-F1
#
_cell.length_a   1.000
_cell.length_b   1.000
_cell.length_c   1.000
_cell.angle_alpha   90.00
_cell.angle_beta   90.00
_cell.angle_gamma   90.00
#
_symmetry.space_group_name_H-M   'P 1'
#
loop_
_entity.id
_entity.type
_entity.pdbx_description
1 polymer ?
#
loop_
_entity_poly.entity_id
_entity_poly.type
_entity_poly.pdbx_seq_one_letter_code
_entity_poly.pdbx_strand_id
1 'polypeptide(L)'
;MIHRLRNIFTIPKCVKALQTFKLEKIRNTQYKECSSGHQAWLDFPRSNILVNGKHIDFSNKIEQYLKQHHIKNINNINFREALHKILDTVTLEQSGLKIKPTLKDEIITIAHQACLHGSLYTSVLADMVNDIQNIPSNRHSNLFAVLNNFQTNITILSEDTIDVVYTEDAHIKNTEQEQNLYDGIKARLSFKVSTYVSGIAVYRNPCVSLTLPQTLQRELVRPLPMITSNLWSRIKHCVRKIKDGVLIAGRHAVTLHHIQSTIENTSTIFTNQRGMVCNTVMTFQRLRIMEQETEVNEPQHTPKPHQVLPRSTTYLSEVTGFSAEGQGEGRST
;
A
#
# COMPACT_ATOMS: atom_id res chain seq x y z
N MET A 1 -6.23 27.96 -35.22
CA MET A 1 -7.54 27.38 -34.82
C MET A 1 -7.50 25.86 -34.67
N ILE A 2 -7.01 25.12 -35.68
CA ILE A 2 -6.89 23.64 -35.67
C ILE A 2 -6.10 23.09 -34.46
N HIS A 3 -5.01 23.77 -34.07
CA HIS A 3 -4.19 23.35 -32.92
C HIS A 3 -4.93 23.46 -31.57
N ARG A 4 -5.88 24.39 -31.44
CA ARG A 4 -6.73 24.52 -30.24
C ARG A 4 -7.80 23.44 -30.18
N LEU A 5 -8.38 23.07 -31.34
CA LEU A 5 -9.35 21.97 -31.44
C LEU A 5 -8.71 20.60 -31.14
N ARG A 6 -7.48 20.37 -31.60
CA ARG A 6 -6.76 19.10 -31.33
C ARG A 6 -6.52 18.87 -29.84
N ASN A 7 -6.24 19.92 -29.07
CA ASN A 7 -6.06 19.82 -27.62
C ASN A 7 -7.36 19.51 -26.86
N ILE A 8 -8.54 19.79 -27.46
CA ILE A 8 -9.84 19.49 -26.84
C ILE A 8 -10.16 17.99 -26.84
N PHE A 9 -9.57 17.21 -27.75
CA PHE A 9 -9.82 15.77 -27.87
C PHE A 9 -8.62 14.90 -27.48
N THR A 10 -7.49 15.52 -27.13
CA THR A 10 -6.29 14.77 -26.75
C THR A 10 -6.30 14.54 -25.24
N ILE A 11 -6.32 13.26 -24.83
CA ILE A 11 -6.15 12.88 -23.43
C ILE A 11 -4.70 13.23 -23.00
N PRO A 12 -4.50 13.93 -21.87
CA PRO A 12 -3.18 14.23 -21.34
C PRO A 12 -2.34 12.97 -21.13
N LYS A 13 -1.02 13.09 -21.28
CA LYS A 13 -0.09 11.97 -21.08
C LYS A 13 -0.17 11.43 -19.66
N CYS A 14 -0.26 12.27 -18.64
CA CYS A 14 -0.35 11.81 -17.24
C CYS A 14 -1.60 10.97 -16.99
N VAL A 15 -2.70 11.30 -17.67
CA VAL A 15 -3.95 10.54 -17.57
C VAL A 15 -3.85 9.21 -18.32
N LYS A 16 -3.16 9.17 -19.47
CA LYS A 16 -2.83 7.91 -20.14
C LYS A 16 -1.86 7.05 -19.32
N ALA A 17 -0.92 7.67 -18.61
CA ALA A 17 0.00 6.98 -17.73
C ALA A 17 -0.74 6.30 -16.58
N LEU A 18 -1.73 6.96 -15.97
CA LEU A 18 -2.60 6.33 -14.96
C LEU A 18 -3.33 5.08 -15.50
N GLN A 19 -3.77 5.09 -16.76
CA GLN A 19 -4.42 3.92 -17.39
C GLN A 19 -3.45 2.76 -17.59
N THR A 20 -2.25 3.09 -18.05
CA THR A 20 -1.24 2.10 -18.46
C THR A 20 -0.29 1.71 -17.35
N PHE A 21 -0.42 2.32 -16.17
CA PHE A 21 0.31 1.96 -14.97
C PHE A 21 0.05 0.50 -14.63
N LYS A 22 1.13 -0.25 -14.44
CA LYS A 22 1.06 -1.67 -14.07
C LYS A 22 1.88 -1.88 -12.82
N LEU A 23 1.24 -2.45 -11.80
CA LEU A 23 1.91 -2.85 -10.57
C LEU A 23 3.07 -3.81 -10.84
N GLU A 24 2.94 -4.69 -11.83
CA GLU A 24 4.02 -5.60 -12.25
C GLU A 24 5.33 -4.86 -12.58
N LYS A 25 5.24 -3.68 -13.20
CA LYS A 25 6.42 -2.89 -13.58
C LYS A 25 7.13 -2.27 -12.39
N ILE A 26 6.47 -2.16 -11.23
CA ILE A 26 7.10 -1.64 -10.02
C ILE A 26 7.87 -2.74 -9.30
N ARG A 27 7.63 -4.02 -9.62
CA ARG A 27 8.33 -5.14 -9.00
C ARG A 27 9.69 -5.31 -9.70
N ASN A 28 10.71 -4.60 -9.21
CA ASN A 28 12.03 -4.54 -9.83
C ASN A 28 12.95 -5.68 -9.40
N THR A 29 12.54 -6.92 -9.69
CA THR A 29 13.25 -8.13 -9.23
C THR A 29 14.36 -8.59 -10.17
N GLN A 30 14.58 -7.86 -11.26
CA GLN A 30 15.59 -8.20 -12.28
C GLN A 30 17.02 -7.86 -11.84
N TYR A 31 17.21 -6.92 -10.90
CA TYR A 31 18.54 -6.54 -10.41
C TYR A 31 18.95 -7.35 -9.17
N LYS A 32 20.24 -7.67 -9.07
CA LYS A 32 20.78 -8.53 -8.01
C LYS A 32 20.65 -7.89 -6.63
N GLU A 33 20.78 -6.58 -6.55
CA GLU A 33 20.71 -5.78 -5.33
C GLU A 33 19.29 -5.70 -4.77
N CYS A 34 18.29 -5.73 -5.66
CA CYS A 34 16.87 -5.77 -5.31
C CYS A 34 16.47 -7.19 -4.87
N SER A 35 16.98 -8.22 -5.57
CA SER A 35 16.73 -9.61 -5.20
C SER A 35 17.47 -10.07 -3.94
N SER A 36 18.63 -9.49 -3.61
CA SER A 36 19.35 -9.76 -2.37
C SER A 36 18.80 -9.02 -1.15
N GLY A 37 17.88 -8.05 -1.34
CA GLY A 37 17.38 -7.16 -0.30
C GLY A 37 18.35 -6.05 0.10
N HIS A 38 19.51 -5.93 -0.55
CA HIS A 38 20.49 -4.89 -0.25
C HIS A 38 19.93 -3.48 -0.49
N GLN A 39 19.19 -3.28 -1.59
CA GLN A 39 18.59 -1.97 -1.86
C GLN A 39 17.54 -1.60 -0.81
N ALA A 40 16.68 -2.56 -0.41
CA ALA A 40 15.70 -2.37 0.65
C ALA A 40 16.37 -2.04 2.00
N TRP A 41 17.50 -2.68 2.31
CA TRP A 41 18.28 -2.37 3.52
C TRP A 41 18.74 -0.90 3.58
N LEU A 42 19.16 -0.34 2.44
CA LEU A 42 19.58 1.06 2.34
C LEU A 42 18.39 2.03 2.37
N ASP A 43 17.26 1.63 1.79
CA ASP A 43 16.12 2.51 1.59
C ASP A 43 15.17 2.56 2.79
N PHE A 44 15.03 1.46 3.56
CA PHE A 44 14.13 1.40 4.72
C PHE A 44 14.39 2.51 5.75
N PRO A 45 15.64 2.78 6.19
CA PRO A 45 15.97 3.90 7.09
C PRO A 45 15.58 5.28 6.56
N ARG A 46 15.56 5.46 5.24
CA ARG A 46 15.34 6.74 4.57
C ARG A 46 13.87 6.96 4.21
N SER A 47 13.03 5.96 4.44
CA SER A 47 11.66 5.91 3.96
C SER A 47 10.68 6.14 5.10
N ASN A 48 9.68 6.99 4.85
CA ASN A 48 8.56 7.15 5.78
C ASN A 48 7.60 5.96 5.62
N ILE A 49 7.81 4.92 6.44
CA ILE A 49 7.00 3.71 6.45
C ILE A 49 6.20 3.64 7.74
N LEU A 50 4.88 3.55 7.58
CA LEU A 50 3.94 3.25 8.65
C LEU A 50 3.53 1.78 8.58
N VAL A 51 3.47 1.11 9.73
CA VAL A 51 2.86 -0.22 9.87
C VAL A 51 1.68 -0.09 10.82
N ASN A 52 0.49 -0.47 10.36
CA ASN A 52 -0.79 -0.25 11.07
C ASN A 52 -0.95 1.21 11.55
N GLY A 53 -0.55 2.16 10.70
CA GLY A 53 -0.64 3.60 11.00
C GLY A 53 0.43 4.15 11.96
N LYS A 54 1.35 3.33 12.46
CA LYS A 54 2.45 3.77 13.34
C LYS A 54 3.77 3.85 12.59
N HIS A 55 4.51 4.94 12.79
CA HIS A 55 5.81 5.15 12.16
C HIS A 55 6.85 4.14 12.68
N ILE A 56 7.60 3.55 11.76
CA ILE A 56 8.65 2.59 12.09
C ILE A 56 10.02 3.23 11.87
N ASP A 57 10.79 3.34 12.95
CA ASP A 57 12.19 3.74 12.88
C ASP A 57 13.06 2.54 12.49
N PHE A 58 13.17 2.30 11.18
CA PHE A 58 14.00 1.23 10.64
C PHE A 58 15.49 1.44 10.88
N SER A 59 15.95 2.68 11.07
CA SER A 59 17.35 2.95 11.42
C SER A 59 17.69 2.29 12.76
N ASN A 60 16.87 2.55 13.78
CA ASN A 60 17.05 1.94 15.10
C ASN A 60 16.85 0.42 15.08
N LYS A 61 15.85 -0.09 14.34
CA LYS A 61 15.64 -1.55 14.22
C LYS A 61 16.83 -2.26 13.58
N ILE A 62 17.45 -1.67 12.56
CA ILE A 62 18.66 -2.20 11.93
C ILE A 62 19.84 -2.17 12.91
N GLU A 63 20.05 -1.06 13.62
CA GLU A 63 21.12 -0.97 14.62
C GLU A 63 20.96 -2.02 15.75
N GLN A 64 19.74 -2.22 16.23
CA GLN A 64 19.43 -3.23 17.24
C GLN A 64 19.76 -4.64 16.73
N TYR A 65 19.37 -4.96 15.50
CA TYR A 65 19.69 -6.24 14.87
C TYR A 65 21.21 -6.47 14.77
N LEU A 66 21.96 -5.47 14.29
CA LEU A 66 23.42 -5.56 14.17
C LEU A 66 24.10 -5.79 15.53
N LYS A 67 23.64 -5.09 16.58
CA LYS A 67 24.15 -5.22 17.95
C LYS A 67 23.85 -6.60 18.53
N GLN A 68 22.61 -7.08 18.41
CA GLN A 68 22.16 -8.36 18.95
C GLN A 68 22.90 -9.55 18.33
N HIS A 69 23.21 -9.48 17.04
CA HIS A 69 23.92 -10.54 16.33
C HIS A 69 25.45 -10.35 16.26
N HIS A 70 26.00 -9.37 16.99
CA HIS A 70 27.44 -9.05 17.02
C HIS A 70 28.07 -8.85 15.63
N ILE A 71 27.32 -8.29 14.69
CA ILE A 71 27.78 -8.13 13.30
C ILE A 71 28.67 -6.89 13.21
N LYS A 72 29.98 -7.12 13.02
CA LYS A 72 30.98 -6.04 12.87
C LYS A 72 31.25 -5.64 11.41
N ASN A 73 31.01 -6.55 10.45
CA ASN A 73 31.24 -6.30 9.04
C ASN A 73 29.96 -6.55 8.24
N ILE A 74 29.40 -5.47 7.69
CA ILE A 74 28.16 -5.48 6.92
C ILE A 74 28.28 -6.29 5.61
N ASN A 75 29.48 -6.43 5.06
CA ASN A 75 29.69 -7.12 3.78
C ASN A 75 29.38 -8.64 3.84
N ASN A 76 29.30 -9.21 5.05
CA ASN A 76 29.00 -10.63 5.26
C ASN A 76 27.52 -10.89 5.61
N ILE A 77 26.66 -9.87 5.56
CA ILE A 77 25.25 -9.99 5.94
C ILE A 77 24.42 -10.55 4.77
N ASN A 78 23.57 -11.52 5.07
CA ASN A 78 22.43 -11.85 4.22
C ASN A 78 21.31 -10.83 4.45
N PHE A 79 21.31 -9.74 3.68
CA PHE A 79 20.40 -8.60 3.88
C PHE A 79 18.93 -9.00 3.93
N ARG A 80 18.50 -9.89 3.02
CA ARG A 80 17.11 -10.34 2.97
C ARG A 80 16.69 -11.07 4.23
N GLU A 81 17.52 -11.99 4.72
CA GLU A 81 17.25 -12.73 5.96
C GLU A 81 17.22 -11.81 7.18
N ALA A 82 18.14 -10.85 7.26
CA ALA A 82 18.15 -9.83 8.31
C ALA A 82 16.86 -8.99 8.29
N LEU A 83 16.43 -8.55 7.11
CA LEU A 83 15.18 -7.81 6.94
C LEU A 83 13.96 -8.64 7.31
N HIS A 84 13.96 -9.95 7.03
CA HIS A 84 12.89 -10.84 7.49
C HIS A 84 12.77 -10.85 9.03
N LYS A 85 13.90 -11.01 9.74
CA LYS A 85 13.92 -11.02 11.22
C LYS A 85 13.50 -9.67 11.81
N ILE A 86 13.92 -8.58 11.19
CA ILE A 86 13.48 -7.22 11.57
C ILE A 86 11.97 -7.07 11.35
N LEU A 87 11.44 -7.51 10.20
CA LEU A 87 10.01 -7.43 9.91
C LEU A 87 9.17 -8.34 10.80
N ASP A 88 9.68 -9.50 11.22
CA ASP A 88 9.01 -10.33 12.24
C ASP A 88 8.79 -9.54 13.52
N THR A 89 9.86 -8.89 14.01
CA THR A 89 9.81 -8.06 15.22
C THR A 89 8.81 -6.91 15.05
N VAL A 90 8.90 -6.17 13.93
CA VAL A 90 8.02 -5.03 13.65
C VAL A 90 6.55 -5.46 13.55
N THR A 91 6.27 -6.53 12.78
CA THR A 91 4.89 -6.97 12.54
C THR A 91 4.25 -7.50 13.84
N LEU A 92 4.99 -8.27 14.63
CA LEU A 92 4.53 -8.74 15.94
C LEU A 92 4.27 -7.58 16.90
N GLU A 93 5.18 -6.61 17.01
CA GLU A 93 5.01 -5.44 17.87
C GLU A 93 3.80 -4.57 17.47
N GLN A 94 3.56 -4.39 16.16
CA GLN A 94 2.52 -3.48 15.68
C GLN A 94 1.14 -4.11 15.49
N SER A 95 1.07 -5.44 15.34
CA SER A 95 -0.19 -6.14 15.06
C SER A 95 -0.50 -7.30 16.00
N GLY A 96 0.48 -7.78 16.77
CA GLY A 96 0.35 -9.03 17.52
C GLY A 96 0.32 -10.28 16.62
N LEU A 97 0.49 -10.12 15.31
CA LEU A 97 0.46 -11.21 14.33
C LEU A 97 1.84 -11.46 13.75
N LYS A 98 2.14 -12.73 13.54
CA LYS A 98 3.34 -13.20 12.85
C LYS A 98 2.98 -13.46 11.39
N ILE A 99 3.39 -12.56 10.50
CA ILE A 99 3.06 -12.69 9.08
C ILE A 99 3.94 -13.73 8.38
N LYS A 100 3.37 -14.39 7.37
CA LYS A 100 4.07 -15.43 6.60
C LYS A 100 5.35 -14.91 5.96
N PRO A 101 6.41 -15.74 5.85
CA PRO A 101 7.65 -15.35 5.17
C PRO A 101 7.45 -14.85 3.74
N THR A 102 6.55 -15.47 2.97
CA THR A 102 6.17 -15.01 1.63
C THR A 102 5.71 -13.55 1.62
N LEU A 103 5.01 -13.10 2.65
CA LEU A 103 4.48 -11.75 2.76
C LEU A 103 5.55 -10.74 3.16
N LYS A 104 6.44 -11.11 4.09
CA LYS A 104 7.66 -10.34 4.41
C LYS A 104 8.54 -10.15 3.18
N ASP A 105 8.69 -11.21 2.38
CA ASP A 105 9.49 -11.20 1.15
C ASP A 105 8.96 -10.17 0.15
N GLU A 106 7.63 -10.10 -0.01
CA GLU A 106 7.00 -9.11 -0.87
C GLU A 106 7.10 -7.69 -0.30
N ILE A 107 6.98 -7.49 1.01
CA ILE A 107 7.22 -6.18 1.65
C ILE A 107 8.63 -5.69 1.32
N ILE A 108 9.65 -6.54 1.50
CA ILE A 108 11.04 -6.20 1.16
C ILE A 108 11.19 -5.88 -0.33
N THR A 109 10.53 -6.66 -1.18
CA THR A 109 10.60 -6.50 -2.63
C THR A 109 9.99 -5.18 -3.08
N ILE A 110 8.84 -4.78 -2.54
CA ILE A 110 8.14 -3.57 -2.99
C ILE A 110 8.64 -2.32 -2.29
N ALA A 111 9.05 -2.38 -1.02
CA ALA A 111 9.29 -1.20 -0.18
C ALA A 111 10.67 -0.54 -0.35
N HIS A 112 11.23 -0.53 -1.57
CA HIS A 112 12.47 0.20 -1.88
C HIS A 112 12.27 1.18 -3.05
N GLN A 113 13.19 2.14 -3.21
CA GLN A 113 13.03 3.26 -4.15
C GLN A 113 12.98 2.82 -5.60
N ALA A 114 13.80 1.84 -5.99
CA ALA A 114 13.73 1.30 -7.34
C ALA A 114 12.44 0.50 -7.64
N CYS A 115 11.55 0.30 -6.66
CA CYS A 115 10.27 -0.38 -6.79
C CYS A 115 9.08 0.57 -6.56
N LEU A 116 8.74 0.82 -5.30
CA LEU A 116 7.54 1.59 -4.94
C LEU A 116 7.82 3.08 -4.84
N HIS A 117 8.92 3.50 -4.20
CA HIS A 117 9.11 4.93 -3.91
C HIS A 117 9.66 5.70 -5.11
N GLY A 118 8.89 6.66 -5.63
CA GLY A 118 9.21 7.35 -6.89
C GLY A 118 8.62 6.66 -8.12
N SER A 119 7.89 5.55 -7.94
CA SER A 119 7.19 4.89 -9.04
C SER A 119 6.10 5.77 -9.64
N LEU A 120 5.38 6.54 -8.82
CA LEU A 120 4.34 7.44 -9.31
C LEU A 120 4.97 8.70 -9.90
N TYR A 121 6.09 9.16 -9.34
CA TYR A 121 6.86 10.25 -9.89
C TYR A 121 7.32 9.98 -11.31
N THR A 122 8.03 8.87 -11.51
CA THR A 122 8.62 8.50 -12.79
C THR A 122 7.57 8.13 -13.84
N SER A 123 6.45 7.53 -13.43
CA SER A 123 5.43 7.06 -14.37
C SER A 123 4.31 8.05 -14.64
N VAL A 124 3.87 8.84 -13.65
CA VAL A 124 2.68 9.71 -13.75
C VAL A 124 3.06 11.19 -13.64
N LEU A 125 3.86 11.57 -12.64
CA LEU A 125 4.16 12.99 -12.40
C LEU A 125 5.07 13.58 -13.50
N ALA A 126 6.04 12.83 -14.01
CA ALA A 126 6.89 13.26 -15.11
C ALA A 126 6.08 13.58 -16.38
N ASP A 127 5.09 12.75 -16.71
CA ASP A 127 4.18 13.01 -17.83
C ASP A 127 3.26 14.21 -17.58
N MET A 128 2.91 14.48 -16.32
CA MET A 128 2.13 15.66 -15.97
C MET A 128 2.92 16.95 -16.13
N VAL A 129 4.20 16.96 -15.74
CA VAL A 129 5.09 18.11 -16.01
C VAL A 129 5.12 18.40 -17.50
N ASN A 130 5.25 17.37 -18.33
CA ASN A 130 5.20 17.50 -19.79
C ASN A 130 3.84 18.06 -20.27
N ASP A 131 2.72 17.58 -19.72
CA ASP A 131 1.40 18.11 -20.10
C ASP A 131 1.25 19.59 -19.70
N ILE A 132 1.77 20.00 -18.55
CA ILE A 132 1.73 21.39 -18.06
C ILE A 132 2.65 22.29 -18.87
N GLN A 133 3.83 21.82 -19.26
CA GLN A 133 4.76 22.51 -20.17
C GLN A 133 4.11 22.82 -21.52
N ASN A 134 3.14 22.00 -21.95
CA ASN A 134 2.39 22.21 -23.20
C ASN A 134 1.25 23.22 -23.07
N ILE A 135 0.95 23.73 -21.87
CA ILE A 135 -0.02 24.82 -21.67
C ILE A 135 0.60 26.12 -22.22
N PRO A 136 -0.14 26.91 -23.03
CA PRO A 136 0.41 28.10 -23.67
C PRO A 136 1.10 29.10 -22.72
N SER A 137 0.60 29.28 -21.50
CA SER A 137 1.18 30.17 -20.49
C SER A 137 2.56 29.70 -19.99
N ASN A 138 2.84 28.41 -20.09
CA ASN A 138 4.01 27.78 -19.47
C ASN A 138 5.04 27.33 -20.50
N ARG A 139 4.79 27.55 -21.80
CA ARG A 139 5.57 26.97 -22.91
C ARG A 139 7.05 27.36 -22.90
N HIS A 140 7.35 28.53 -22.35
CA HIS A 140 8.70 29.09 -22.26
C HIS A 140 9.33 28.92 -20.87
N SER A 141 8.59 28.38 -19.90
CA SER A 141 9.11 28.07 -18.58
C SER A 141 9.93 26.78 -18.63
N ASN A 142 10.85 26.58 -17.69
CA ASN A 142 11.51 25.29 -17.51
C ASN A 142 10.89 24.60 -16.30
N LEU A 143 9.90 23.74 -16.52
CA LEU A 143 9.15 23.13 -15.44
C LEU A 143 9.75 21.81 -14.97
N PHE A 144 9.75 21.60 -13.67
CA PHE A 144 10.06 20.31 -13.05
C PHE A 144 9.17 20.05 -11.84
N ALA A 145 8.90 18.78 -11.56
CA ALA A 145 8.21 18.36 -10.36
C ALA A 145 9.22 18.14 -9.24
N VAL A 146 8.86 18.55 -8.04
CA VAL A 146 9.63 18.31 -6.83
C VAL A 146 8.77 17.48 -5.88
N LEU A 147 9.31 16.33 -5.47
CA LEU A 147 8.72 15.49 -4.44
C LEU A 147 8.95 16.13 -3.08
N ASN A 148 7.86 16.50 -2.41
CA ASN A 148 7.91 17.05 -1.05
C ASN A 148 7.98 15.94 -0.01
N ASN A 149 7.08 14.96 -0.17
CA ASN A 149 6.90 13.90 0.81
C ASN A 149 6.44 12.65 0.08
N PHE A 150 6.83 11.50 0.62
CA PHE A 150 6.29 10.22 0.22
C PHE A 150 6.09 9.39 1.48
N GLN A 151 5.08 8.52 1.46
CA GLN A 151 4.75 7.70 2.61
C GLN A 151 4.18 6.37 2.15
N THR A 152 4.62 5.28 2.79
CA THR A 152 4.02 3.95 2.62
C THR A 152 3.34 3.56 3.92
N ASN A 153 2.06 3.24 3.87
CA ASN A 153 1.33 2.62 4.98
C ASN A 153 1.04 1.17 4.63
N ILE A 154 1.54 0.26 5.48
CA ILE A 154 1.31 -1.17 5.40
C ILE A 154 0.36 -1.55 6.53
N THR A 155 -0.86 -1.95 6.19
CA THR A 155 -1.82 -2.45 7.17
C THR A 155 -1.84 -3.97 7.13
N ILE A 156 -1.54 -4.61 8.25
CA ILE A 156 -1.58 -6.06 8.44
C ILE A 156 -3.03 -6.44 8.71
N LEU A 157 -3.64 -7.20 7.81
CA LEU A 157 -5.05 -7.63 7.92
C LEU A 157 -5.17 -9.04 8.51
N SER A 158 -4.20 -9.90 8.20
CA SER A 158 -4.09 -11.27 8.69
C SER A 158 -2.62 -11.73 8.55
N GLU A 159 -2.30 -12.93 9.02
CA GLU A 159 -0.97 -13.54 8.85
C GLU A 159 -0.55 -13.68 7.38
N ASP A 160 -1.51 -13.76 6.46
CA ASP A 160 -1.26 -14.00 5.04
C ASP A 160 -1.65 -12.84 4.12
N THR A 161 -2.21 -11.74 4.66
CA THR A 161 -2.72 -10.62 3.87
C THR A 161 -2.35 -9.26 4.47
N ILE A 162 -1.83 -8.37 3.62
CA ILE A 162 -1.64 -6.94 3.90
C ILE A 162 -2.39 -6.06 2.91
N ASP A 163 -2.70 -4.84 3.33
CA ASP A 163 -3.08 -3.72 2.46
C ASP A 163 -1.93 -2.70 2.44
N VAL A 164 -1.58 -2.24 1.24
CA VAL A 164 -0.50 -1.26 1.04
C VAL A 164 -1.09 -0.02 0.42
N VAL A 165 -0.83 1.12 1.04
CA VAL A 165 -1.14 2.45 0.50
C VAL A 165 0.14 3.25 0.41
N TYR A 166 0.51 3.64 -0.80
CA TYR A 166 1.63 4.51 -1.09
C TYR A 166 1.14 5.87 -1.59
N THR A 167 1.71 6.95 -1.06
CA THR A 167 1.37 8.32 -1.46
C THR A 167 2.63 9.13 -1.76
N GLU A 168 2.55 9.98 -2.77
CA GLU A 168 3.55 11.00 -3.12
C GLU A 168 2.87 12.36 -3.20
N ASP A 169 3.41 13.34 -2.47
CA ASP A 169 3.01 14.73 -2.55
C ASP A 169 4.08 15.51 -3.33
N ALA A 170 3.64 16.24 -4.35
CA ALA A 170 4.51 16.98 -5.24
C ALA A 170 4.04 18.43 -5.45
N HIS A 171 4.98 19.26 -5.86
CA HIS A 171 4.71 20.58 -6.41
C HIS A 171 5.50 20.76 -7.71
N ILE A 172 5.10 21.74 -8.52
CA ILE A 172 5.76 22.06 -9.78
C ILE A 172 6.40 23.43 -9.67
N LYS A 173 7.68 23.51 -10.02
CA LYS A 173 8.47 24.72 -10.05
C LYS A 173 8.88 25.08 -11.46
N ASN A 174 9.16 26.37 -11.66
CA ASN A 174 9.91 26.86 -12.80
C ASN A 174 11.36 27.07 -12.35
N THR A 175 12.35 26.57 -13.09
CA THR A 175 13.77 26.71 -12.75
C THR A 175 14.22 28.17 -12.60
N GLU A 176 13.51 29.10 -13.24
CA GLU A 176 13.82 30.54 -13.19
C GLU A 176 13.14 31.27 -12.00
N GLN A 177 12.16 30.64 -11.35
CA GLN A 177 11.37 31.26 -10.28
C GLN A 177 11.39 30.34 -9.05
N GLU A 178 11.88 30.83 -7.92
CA GLU A 178 11.94 30.03 -6.68
C GLU A 178 10.54 29.65 -6.14
N GLN A 179 9.48 30.28 -6.63
CA GLN A 179 8.10 30.02 -6.21
C GLN A 179 7.48 28.79 -6.89
N ASN A 180 6.67 28.08 -6.11
CA ASN A 180 5.87 26.96 -6.62
C ASN A 180 4.78 27.51 -7.56
N LEU A 181 4.73 27.00 -8.80
CA LEU A 181 3.64 27.34 -9.73
C LEU A 181 2.36 26.59 -9.38
N TYR A 182 2.49 25.33 -8.98
CA TYR A 182 1.36 24.48 -8.64
C TYR A 182 1.68 23.61 -7.43
N ASP A 183 0.84 23.74 -6.41
CA ASP A 183 0.90 22.99 -5.16
C ASP A 183 -0.30 22.03 -5.01
N GLY A 184 -0.19 21.10 -4.05
CA GLY A 184 -1.30 20.20 -3.71
C GLY A 184 -1.52 19.08 -4.71
N ILE A 185 -0.49 18.71 -5.49
CA ILE A 185 -0.52 17.55 -6.38
C ILE A 185 -0.22 16.32 -5.53
N LYS A 186 -1.14 15.35 -5.51
CA LYS A 186 -0.97 14.11 -4.74
C LYS A 186 -1.20 12.89 -5.61
N ALA A 187 -0.23 11.99 -5.68
CA ALA A 187 -0.41 10.68 -6.29
C ALA A 187 -0.57 9.62 -5.21
N ARG A 188 -1.43 8.64 -5.46
CA ARG A 188 -1.66 7.52 -4.53
C ARG A 188 -1.78 6.22 -5.29
N LEU A 189 -1.11 5.19 -4.79
CA LEU A 189 -1.23 3.80 -5.21
C LEU A 189 -1.73 2.98 -4.01
N SER A 190 -2.72 2.12 -4.22
CA SER A 190 -3.22 1.21 -3.20
C SER A 190 -3.43 -0.18 -3.77
N PHE A 191 -3.14 -1.21 -3.01
CA PHE A 191 -3.35 -2.60 -3.41
C PHE A 191 -3.28 -3.53 -2.18
N LYS A 192 -3.91 -4.69 -2.29
CA LYS A 192 -3.80 -5.77 -1.30
C LYS A 192 -2.82 -6.82 -1.79
N VAL A 193 -2.03 -7.39 -0.89
CA VAL A 193 -1.18 -8.55 -1.16
C VAL A 193 -1.65 -9.69 -0.27
N SER A 194 -2.05 -10.80 -0.86
CA SER A 194 -2.34 -12.05 -0.15
C SER A 194 -1.33 -13.11 -0.56
N THR A 195 -0.95 -13.98 0.36
CA THR A 195 0.02 -15.05 0.11
C THR A 195 -0.56 -16.43 0.34
N TYR A 196 -0.07 -17.40 -0.44
CA TYR A 196 -0.49 -18.79 -0.35
C TYR A 196 0.69 -19.67 0.09
N VAL A 197 0.37 -20.83 0.67
CA VAL A 197 1.33 -21.83 1.18
C VAL A 197 2.30 -22.33 0.09
N SER A 198 2.05 -22.04 -1.18
CA SER A 198 2.91 -22.35 -2.33
C SER A 198 4.02 -21.32 -2.62
N GLY A 199 4.22 -20.29 -1.78
CA GLY A 199 5.18 -19.21 -2.05
C GLY A 199 4.68 -18.23 -3.15
N ILE A 200 3.38 -18.20 -3.38
CA ILE A 200 2.75 -17.33 -4.37
C ILE A 200 2.18 -16.10 -3.67
N ALA A 201 2.49 -14.93 -4.22
CA ALA A 201 1.89 -13.67 -3.84
C ALA A 201 0.86 -13.21 -4.89
N VAL A 202 -0.30 -12.79 -4.41
CA VAL A 202 -1.42 -12.33 -5.25
C VAL A 202 -1.76 -10.91 -4.88
N TYR A 203 -1.65 -10.03 -5.86
CA TYR A 203 -1.96 -8.62 -5.75
C TYR A 203 -3.40 -8.36 -6.22
N ARG A 204 -4.21 -7.79 -5.34
CA ARG A 204 -5.64 -7.57 -5.54
C ARG A 204 -6.01 -6.11 -5.42
N ASN A 205 -7.05 -5.74 -6.17
CA ASN A 205 -7.64 -4.40 -6.19
C ASN A 205 -6.61 -3.27 -6.32
N PRO A 206 -5.61 -3.37 -7.22
CA PRO A 206 -4.69 -2.25 -7.41
C PRO A 206 -5.45 -1.04 -7.94
N CYS A 207 -5.27 0.10 -7.30
CA CYS A 207 -5.88 1.37 -7.66
C CYS A 207 -4.81 2.46 -7.61
N VAL A 208 -4.67 3.20 -8.71
CA VAL A 208 -3.80 4.38 -8.80
C VAL A 208 -4.68 5.60 -8.96
N SER A 209 -4.33 6.67 -8.27
CA SER A 209 -5.05 7.93 -8.32
C SER A 209 -4.11 9.12 -8.32
N LEU A 210 -4.56 10.19 -8.96
CA LEU A 210 -3.89 11.48 -9.02
C LEU A 210 -4.89 12.55 -8.60
N THR A 211 -4.56 13.29 -7.56
CA THR A 211 -5.32 14.44 -7.07
C THR A 211 -4.61 15.70 -7.52
N LEU A 212 -5.38 16.58 -8.16
CA LEU A 212 -4.90 17.84 -8.72
C LEU A 212 -5.57 19.03 -8.03
N PRO A 213 -4.86 20.15 -7.85
CA PRO A 213 -5.48 21.41 -7.49
C PRO A 213 -6.43 21.87 -8.61
N GLN A 214 -7.48 22.61 -8.27
CA GLN A 214 -8.48 23.08 -9.24
C GLN A 214 -7.87 23.86 -10.42
N THR A 215 -6.78 24.60 -10.18
CA THR A 215 -6.04 25.37 -11.18
C THR A 215 -5.49 24.48 -12.30
N LEU A 216 -4.95 23.31 -11.95
CA LEU A 216 -4.47 22.33 -12.92
C LEU A 216 -5.58 21.47 -13.49
N GLN A 217 -6.61 21.16 -12.70
CA GLN A 217 -7.71 20.33 -13.14
C GLN A 217 -8.39 20.90 -14.39
N ARG A 218 -8.68 22.19 -14.43
CA ARG A 218 -9.37 22.80 -15.58
C ARG A 218 -8.55 22.71 -16.87
N GLU A 219 -7.23 22.79 -16.73
CA GLU A 219 -6.32 22.74 -17.87
C GLU A 219 -6.05 21.30 -18.35
N LEU A 220 -5.84 20.37 -17.41
CA LEU A 220 -5.46 19.00 -17.72
C LEU A 220 -6.67 18.06 -17.87
N VAL A 221 -7.68 18.19 -17.02
CA VAL A 221 -8.79 17.23 -16.90
C VAL A 221 -10.07 17.84 -17.46
N ARG A 222 -10.11 18.00 -18.79
CA ARG A 222 -11.33 18.44 -19.46
C ARG A 222 -12.34 17.28 -19.52
N PRO A 223 -13.65 17.52 -19.31
CA PRO A 223 -14.65 16.45 -19.33
C PRO A 223 -14.71 15.69 -20.67
N LEU A 224 -14.58 16.40 -21.80
CA LEU A 224 -14.74 15.83 -23.14
C LEU A 224 -13.69 14.74 -23.49
N PRO A 225 -12.37 14.95 -23.28
CA PRO A 225 -11.37 13.89 -23.41
C PRO A 225 -11.64 12.66 -22.54
N MET A 226 -12.18 12.84 -21.34
CA MET A 226 -12.39 11.74 -20.39
C MET A 226 -13.59 10.88 -20.77
N ILE A 227 -14.67 11.52 -21.20
CA ILE A 227 -15.85 10.83 -21.73
C ILE A 227 -15.48 10.06 -23.01
N THR A 228 -14.75 10.68 -23.93
CA THR A 228 -14.32 10.01 -25.17
C THR A 228 -13.31 8.89 -24.91
N SER A 229 -12.38 9.07 -23.96
CA SER A 229 -11.47 8.00 -23.48
C SER A 229 -12.25 6.79 -22.97
N ASN A 230 -13.21 7.00 -22.07
CA ASN A 230 -14.04 5.95 -21.52
C ASN A 230 -14.87 5.24 -22.59
N LEU A 231 -15.45 5.98 -23.54
CA LEU A 231 -16.21 5.42 -24.66
C LEU A 231 -15.31 4.57 -25.57
N TRP A 232 -14.11 5.06 -25.91
CA TRP A 232 -13.15 4.34 -26.74
C TRP A 232 -12.64 3.07 -26.06
N SER A 233 -12.40 3.10 -24.74
CA SER A 233 -12.05 1.92 -23.96
C SER A 233 -13.15 0.86 -24.01
N ARG A 234 -14.43 1.26 -23.94
CA ARG A 234 -15.57 0.34 -24.12
C ARG A 234 -15.63 -0.24 -25.53
N ILE A 235 -15.46 0.60 -26.56
CA ILE A 235 -15.45 0.16 -27.97
C ILE A 235 -14.32 -0.82 -28.24
N LYS A 236 -13.08 -0.49 -27.85
CA LYS A 236 -11.91 -1.38 -27.97
C LYS A 236 -12.16 -2.73 -27.31
N HIS A 237 -12.77 -2.72 -26.12
CA HIS A 237 -13.12 -3.94 -25.41
C HIS A 237 -14.17 -4.76 -26.19
N CYS A 238 -15.22 -4.13 -26.73
CA CYS A 238 -16.21 -4.80 -27.57
C CYS A 238 -15.57 -5.42 -28.83
N VAL A 239 -14.73 -4.66 -29.54
CA VAL A 239 -14.00 -5.15 -30.73
C VAL A 239 -13.12 -6.34 -30.37
N ARG A 240 -12.40 -6.27 -29.24
CA ARG A 240 -11.55 -7.37 -28.78
C ARG A 240 -12.36 -8.61 -28.44
N LYS A 241 -13.52 -8.47 -27.78
CA LYS A 241 -14.43 -9.60 -27.52
C LYS A 241 -14.93 -10.26 -28.80
N ILE A 242 -15.26 -9.46 -29.82
CA ILE A 242 -15.69 -9.96 -31.13
C ILE A 242 -14.54 -10.72 -31.81
N LYS A 243 -13.34 -10.15 -31.80
CA LYS A 243 -12.14 -10.75 -32.41
C LYS A 243 -11.71 -12.05 -31.73
N ASP A 244 -11.77 -12.09 -30.39
CA ASP A 244 -11.31 -13.24 -29.61
C ASP A 244 -12.36 -14.38 -29.57
N GLY A 245 -13.54 -14.21 -30.20
CA GLY A 245 -14.61 -15.21 -30.23
C GLY A 245 -15.24 -15.51 -28.87
N VAL A 246 -14.90 -14.73 -27.83
CA VAL A 246 -15.36 -14.97 -26.46
C VAL A 246 -16.67 -14.21 -26.22
N LEU A 247 -17.78 -14.90 -26.49
CA LEU A 247 -19.13 -14.54 -26.05
C LEU A 247 -19.42 -14.95 -24.59
N ILE A 248 -18.38 -15.26 -23.81
CA ILE A 248 -18.51 -15.66 -22.41
C ILE A 248 -18.43 -14.41 -21.52
N ALA A 249 -19.37 -14.30 -20.58
CA ALA A 249 -19.49 -13.28 -19.54
C ALA A 249 -18.34 -13.34 -18.51
N GLY A 250 -17.08 -13.38 -18.97
CA GLY A 250 -15.89 -13.27 -18.15
C GLY A 250 -15.47 -11.80 -17.98
N ARG A 251 -15.18 -11.42 -16.72
CA ARG A 251 -14.73 -10.09 -16.28
C ARG A 251 -13.40 -9.67 -16.92
N HIS A 252 -13.40 -9.28 -18.18
CA HIS A 252 -12.36 -8.39 -18.68
C HIS A 252 -12.62 -7.00 -18.10
N ALA A 253 -11.93 -6.68 -17.00
CA ALA A 253 -12.02 -5.35 -16.41
C ALA A 253 -11.66 -4.31 -17.47
N VAL A 254 -12.60 -3.41 -17.75
CA VAL A 254 -12.38 -2.19 -18.52
C VAL A 254 -11.84 -1.16 -17.53
N THR A 255 -10.65 -0.65 -17.80
CA THR A 255 -10.04 0.43 -17.04
C THR A 255 -10.75 1.73 -17.42
N LEU A 256 -11.53 2.29 -16.49
CA LEU A 256 -12.29 3.53 -16.69
C LEU A 256 -11.75 4.65 -15.80
N HIS A 257 -11.84 5.88 -16.29
CA HIS A 257 -11.61 7.07 -15.47
C HIS A 257 -12.85 7.37 -14.64
N HIS A 258 -12.64 7.55 -13.35
CA HIS A 258 -13.59 8.22 -12.48
C HIS A 258 -12.95 9.52 -11.99
N ILE A 259 -13.66 10.62 -12.23
CA ILE A 259 -13.33 11.92 -11.67
C ILE A 259 -14.26 12.10 -10.49
N GLN A 260 -13.70 12.16 -9.29
CA GLN A 260 -14.43 12.58 -8.11
C GLN A 260 -14.01 14.01 -7.80
N SER A 261 -14.96 14.95 -7.93
CA SER A 261 -14.79 16.30 -7.40
C SER A 261 -15.09 16.22 -5.91
N THR A 262 -14.08 16.48 -5.08
CA THR A 262 -14.25 16.55 -3.62
C THR A 262 -14.53 17.99 -3.20
N ILE A 263 -15.15 18.17 -2.03
CA ILE A 263 -15.72 19.43 -1.50
C ILE A 263 -14.66 20.52 -1.28
N GLU A 264 -13.36 20.19 -1.36
CA GLU A 264 -12.22 21.05 -1.03
C GLU A 264 -11.38 21.47 -2.25
N ASN A 265 -11.98 22.05 -3.31
CA ASN A 265 -11.25 22.64 -4.44
C ASN A 265 -10.18 21.75 -5.11
N THR A 266 -10.34 20.44 -5.04
CA THR A 266 -9.44 19.45 -5.63
C THR A 266 -10.24 18.43 -6.43
N SER A 267 -9.57 17.73 -7.34
CA SER A 267 -10.18 16.63 -8.06
C SER A 267 -9.25 15.47 -8.18
N THR A 268 -9.80 14.29 -7.90
CA THR A 268 -9.07 13.04 -7.95
C THR A 268 -9.50 12.27 -9.19
N ILE A 269 -8.54 11.96 -10.04
CA ILE A 269 -8.67 10.99 -11.13
C ILE A 269 -8.17 9.66 -10.56
N PHE A 270 -8.99 8.62 -10.59
CA PHE A 270 -8.53 7.30 -10.20
C PHE A 270 -8.83 6.26 -11.26
N THR A 271 -8.03 5.20 -11.23
CA THR A 271 -8.03 4.11 -12.19
C THR A 271 -7.81 2.79 -11.46
N ASN A 272 -8.79 1.89 -11.59
CA ASN A 272 -8.65 0.51 -11.11
C ASN A 272 -7.87 -0.33 -12.12
N GLN A 273 -6.87 -1.05 -11.61
CA GLN A 273 -6.00 -1.92 -12.38
C GLN A 273 -6.40 -3.38 -12.20
N ARG A 274 -5.99 -4.24 -13.15
CA ARG A 274 -6.18 -5.69 -13.00
C ARG A 274 -5.24 -6.22 -11.92
N GLY A 275 -5.74 -7.13 -11.09
CA GLY A 275 -4.89 -7.88 -10.16
C GLY A 275 -3.84 -8.70 -10.91
N MET A 276 -2.78 -9.09 -10.19
CA MET A 276 -1.68 -9.89 -10.73
C MET A 276 -1.25 -10.97 -9.74
N VAL A 277 -0.59 -12.00 -10.25
CA VAL A 277 -0.02 -13.11 -9.48
C VAL A 277 1.46 -13.17 -9.78
N CYS A 278 2.30 -13.31 -8.77
CA CYS A 278 3.73 -13.48 -8.95
C CYS A 278 4.32 -14.46 -7.94
N ASN A 279 5.43 -15.07 -8.33
CA ASN A 279 6.26 -15.89 -7.44
C ASN A 279 7.13 -14.97 -6.60
N THR A 280 7.29 -15.26 -5.31
CA THR A 280 8.26 -14.58 -4.45
C THR A 280 9.68 -14.65 -5.00
N VAL A 281 10.52 -13.70 -4.59
CA VAL A 281 11.91 -13.67 -5.06
C VAL A 281 12.73 -14.73 -4.33
N MET A 282 12.45 -14.96 -3.05
CA MET A 282 13.02 -16.14 -2.39
C MET A 282 12.42 -17.42 -2.95
N THR A 283 13.30 -18.40 -3.18
CA THR A 283 12.90 -19.73 -3.62
C THR A 283 12.01 -20.39 -2.57
N PHE A 284 11.03 -21.15 -3.04
CA PHE A 284 10.07 -21.85 -2.19
C PHE A 284 10.75 -22.70 -1.10
N GLN A 285 11.87 -23.36 -1.42
CA GLN A 285 12.65 -24.15 -0.46
C GLN A 285 13.25 -23.29 0.67
N ARG A 286 13.78 -22.10 0.37
CA ARG A 286 14.31 -21.19 1.40
C ARG A 286 13.20 -20.62 2.27
N LEU A 287 12.06 -20.26 1.68
CA LEU A 287 10.89 -19.80 2.45
C LEU A 287 10.42 -20.88 3.43
N ARG A 288 10.38 -22.14 2.99
CA ARG A 288 9.97 -23.27 3.83
C ARG A 288 10.95 -23.55 4.97
N ILE A 289 12.26 -23.44 4.73
CA ILE A 289 13.28 -23.55 5.79
C ILE A 289 13.07 -22.45 6.83
N MET A 290 12.83 -21.22 6.38
CA MET A 290 12.55 -20.11 7.30
C MET A 290 11.25 -20.33 8.08
N GLU A 291 10.18 -20.82 7.45
CA GLU A 291 8.94 -21.19 8.15
C GLU A 291 9.21 -22.23 9.26
N GLN A 292 9.97 -23.28 8.96
CA GLN A 292 10.33 -24.34 9.92
C GLN A 292 11.23 -23.83 11.07
N GLU A 293 12.21 -22.98 10.77
CA GLU A 293 13.07 -22.36 11.80
C GLU A 293 12.30 -21.42 12.73
N THR A 294 11.18 -20.85 12.25
CA THR A 294 10.33 -20.01 13.08
C THR A 294 9.33 -20.81 13.93
N GLU A 295 9.07 -22.09 13.63
CA GLU A 295 8.26 -23.01 14.44
C GLU A 295 9.12 -23.69 15.54
N VAL A 296 10.39 -23.99 15.26
CA VAL A 296 11.29 -24.69 16.20
C VAL A 296 11.77 -23.80 17.36
N ASN A 297 11.74 -22.48 17.22
CA ASN A 297 12.16 -21.52 18.25
C ASN A 297 11.02 -21.01 19.14
N GLU A 298 9.82 -21.62 19.08
CA GLU A 298 8.79 -21.34 20.08
C GLU A 298 9.19 -21.97 21.43
N PRO A 299 9.27 -21.20 22.53
CA PRO A 299 9.28 -21.82 23.84
C PRO A 299 7.97 -22.57 23.99
N GLN A 300 8.05 -23.89 24.17
CA GLN A 300 6.90 -24.72 24.51
C GLN A 300 6.25 -24.16 25.77
N HIS A 301 5.20 -23.36 25.60
CA HIS A 301 4.28 -23.04 26.67
C HIS A 301 3.52 -24.32 26.97
N THR A 302 4.07 -25.12 27.88
CA THR A 302 3.34 -26.22 28.51
C THR A 302 2.12 -25.59 29.18
N PRO A 303 0.88 -25.91 28.76
CA PRO A 303 -0.29 -25.47 29.50
C PRO A 303 -0.21 -26.12 30.88
N LYS A 304 -0.16 -25.29 31.93
CA LYS A 304 -0.32 -25.78 33.30
C LYS A 304 -1.63 -26.57 33.35
N PRO A 305 -1.65 -27.79 33.91
CA PRO A 305 -2.88 -28.54 34.04
C PRO A 305 -3.85 -27.73 34.88
N HIS A 306 -5.01 -27.42 34.31
CA HIS A 306 -6.14 -26.87 35.05
C HIS A 306 -6.43 -27.80 36.22
N GLN A 307 -6.30 -27.28 37.45
CA GLN A 307 -6.87 -27.92 38.62
C GLN A 307 -8.38 -28.00 38.41
N VAL A 308 -8.86 -29.23 38.23
CA VAL A 308 -10.27 -29.58 38.24
C VAL A 308 -10.76 -29.36 39.66
N LEU A 309 -11.51 -28.26 39.88
CA LEU A 309 -12.31 -28.09 41.08
C LEU A 309 -13.43 -29.14 41.08
N PRO A 310 -13.61 -29.90 42.18
CA PRO A 310 -14.67 -30.89 42.25
C PRO A 310 -16.04 -30.22 42.30
N ARG A 311 -16.94 -30.66 41.40
CA ARG A 311 -18.37 -30.39 41.45
C ARG A 311 -18.93 -30.91 42.77
N SER A 312 -19.34 -30.00 43.66
CA SER A 312 -20.26 -30.33 44.74
C SER A 312 -21.68 -30.25 44.21
N THR A 313 -22.31 -31.40 44.07
CA THR A 313 -23.75 -31.56 43.94
C THR A 313 -24.41 -31.44 45.30
N THR A 314 -25.36 -30.51 45.48
CA THR A 314 -26.48 -30.71 46.41
C THR A 314 -27.71 -29.96 45.92
N TYR A 315 -28.84 -30.67 45.98
CA TYR A 315 -30.18 -30.31 45.54
C TYR A 315 -30.96 -29.53 46.63
N LEU A 316 -31.70 -28.51 46.18
CA LEU A 316 -33.10 -28.12 46.49
C LEU A 316 -33.66 -27.93 47.94
N SER A 317 -34.31 -26.74 48.08
CA SER A 317 -35.56 -26.38 48.80
C SER A 317 -35.54 -26.45 50.35
N GLU A 318 -36.01 -25.48 51.13
CA GLU A 318 -37.33 -24.80 51.20
C GLU A 318 -37.22 -23.49 52.04
N VAL A 319 -37.82 -22.36 51.63
CA VAL A 319 -39.11 -21.74 52.09
C VAL A 319 -39.06 -21.02 53.46
N THR A 320 -39.79 -19.89 53.51
CA THR A 320 -40.07 -18.92 54.58
C THR A 320 -39.10 -17.72 54.58
N GLY A 321 -39.53 -16.47 54.59
CA GLY A 321 -40.85 -15.87 54.76
C GLY A 321 -40.62 -14.42 55.18
N PHE A 322 -41.08 -13.47 54.39
CA PHE A 322 -41.11 -12.04 54.73
C PHE A 322 -42.05 -11.81 55.94
N SER A 323 -41.59 -11.07 56.95
CA SER A 323 -42.45 -10.13 57.68
C SER A 323 -41.62 -9.03 58.33
N ALA A 324 -42.10 -7.80 58.14
CA ALA A 324 -41.60 -6.56 58.72
C ALA A 324 -42.26 -6.28 60.09
N GLU A 325 -41.88 -5.13 60.67
CA GLU A 325 -42.34 -4.50 61.94
C GLU A 325 -41.54 -4.92 63.19
N GLY A 326 -41.11 -4.04 64.07
CA GLY A 326 -41.44 -2.63 64.24
C GLY A 326 -40.50 -1.91 65.21
N GLN A 327 -40.66 -0.60 65.23
CA GLN A 327 -39.91 0.45 65.91
C GLN A 327 -40.00 0.40 67.44
N GLY A 328 -39.09 1.11 68.11
CA GLY A 328 -39.20 1.46 69.52
C GLY A 328 -38.05 2.35 70.01
N GLU A 329 -38.05 3.62 69.62
CA GLU A 329 -37.29 4.68 70.30
C GLU A 329 -38.00 5.10 71.61
N GLY A 330 -37.23 5.64 72.57
CA GLY A 330 -37.61 6.92 73.18
C GLY A 330 -38.31 6.95 74.55
N ARG A 331 -37.49 7.15 75.58
CA ARG A 331 -37.66 7.97 76.81
C ARG A 331 -38.94 8.82 77.05
N SER A 332 -39.37 8.77 78.32
CA SER A 332 -39.64 9.89 79.25
C SER A 332 -40.62 11.01 78.83
N THR A 333 -41.81 11.05 79.44
CA THR A 333 -42.20 11.87 80.62
C THR A 333 -43.63 11.54 81.02
#